data_AF-A0A0V0Q7C9-F1
#
_entry.id   AF-A0A0V0Q7C9-F1
#
_cell.length_a   1.000
_cell.length_b   1.000
_cell.length_c   1.000
_cell.angle_alpha   90.00
_cell.angle_beta   90.00
_cell.angle_gamma   90.00
#
_symmetry.space_group_name_H-M   'P 1'
#
loop_
_entity.id
_entity.type
_entity.pdbx_description
1 polymer ?
#
loop_
_entity_poly.entity_id
_entity_poly.type
_entity_poly.pdbx_seq_one_letter_code
_entity_poly.pdbx_strand_id
1 'polypeptide(L)'
;MQDLNVADFDPDISLFSSSDERLEMYEIIQTFDRWMSTPVTPDDKVSYLITQLLAEILQAQGFHAVQFRSSVSDGVNLCLFDTAHAAFVEGHSSVRFVQSVHYKAPEHPSVTAPGPGDHPLTR
;
A
#
# COMPACT_ATOMS: atom_id res chain seq x y z
N MET A 1 -24.26 4.83 16.09
CA MET A 1 -22.92 4.48 15.59
C MET A 1 -23.01 3.01 15.22
N GLN A 2 -22.78 2.67 13.95
CA GLN A 2 -22.83 1.29 13.47
C GLN A 2 -21.44 0.67 13.61
N ASP A 3 -21.38 -0.60 14.00
CA ASP A 3 -20.12 -1.33 14.02
C ASP A 3 -19.63 -1.57 12.60
N LEU A 4 -18.37 -1.20 12.33
CA LEU A 4 -17.77 -1.39 11.01
C LEU A 4 -17.14 -2.78 10.93
N ASN A 5 -17.59 -3.55 9.95
CA ASN A 5 -16.87 -4.74 9.50
C ASN A 5 -15.64 -4.32 8.68
N VAL A 6 -14.44 -4.55 9.22
CA VAL A 6 -13.16 -4.14 8.63
C VAL A 6 -12.37 -5.38 8.25
N ALA A 7 -11.87 -5.42 7.01
CA ALA A 7 -10.91 -6.42 6.57
C ALA A 7 -9.53 -6.05 7.13
N ASP A 8 -8.95 -6.91 7.99
CA ASP A 8 -7.66 -6.68 8.62
C ASP A 8 -6.57 -7.49 7.92
N PHE A 9 -5.58 -6.80 7.34
CA PHE A 9 -4.44 -7.42 6.66
C PHE A 9 -3.17 -7.49 7.52
N ASP A 10 -3.19 -7.02 8.77
CA ASP A 10 -2.09 -7.24 9.72
C ASP A 10 -2.55 -8.01 10.99
N PRO A 11 -3.23 -9.17 10.84
CA PRO A 11 -3.75 -9.91 11.97
C PRO A 11 -2.63 -10.62 12.76
N ASP A 12 -2.90 -10.98 14.01
CA ASP A 12 -1.98 -11.81 14.79
C ASP A 12 -1.84 -13.22 14.17
N ILE A 13 -0.60 -13.62 13.87
CA ILE A 13 -0.25 -14.95 13.36
C ILE A 13 -0.74 -16.09 14.27
N SER A 14 -0.92 -15.84 15.57
CA SER A 14 -1.46 -16.84 16.52
C SER A 14 -2.85 -17.33 16.11
N LEU A 15 -3.62 -16.51 15.38
CA LEU A 15 -4.91 -16.89 14.82
C LEU A 15 -4.78 -17.88 13.67
N PHE A 16 -3.60 -18.06 13.08
CA PHE A 16 -3.38 -18.87 11.89
C PHE A 16 -2.42 -20.05 12.13
N SER A 17 -1.84 -20.17 13.32
CA SER A 17 -0.83 -21.20 13.63
C SER A 17 -1.40 -22.60 13.87
N SER A 18 -2.68 -22.85 13.60
CA SER A 18 -3.32 -24.15 13.90
C SER A 18 -3.16 -25.20 12.80
N SER A 19 -2.77 -24.82 11.58
CA SER A 19 -2.52 -25.74 10.47
C SER A 19 -1.70 -25.07 9.36
N ASP A 20 -1.05 -25.86 8.52
CA ASP A 20 -0.28 -25.38 7.37
C ASP A 20 -1.17 -24.58 6.40
N GLU A 21 -2.39 -25.06 6.11
CA GLU A 21 -3.36 -24.34 5.26
C GLU A 21 -3.69 -22.93 5.79
N ARG A 22 -3.77 -22.76 7.11
CA ARG A 22 -4.00 -21.44 7.70
C ARG A 22 -2.76 -20.57 7.69
N LEU A 23 -1.58 -21.16 7.80
CA LEU A 23 -0.32 -20.44 7.63
C LEU A 23 -0.14 -19.96 6.19
N GLU A 24 -0.52 -20.77 5.20
CA GLU A 24 -0.58 -20.36 3.78
C GLU A 24 -1.57 -19.19 3.59
N MET A 25 -2.75 -19.27 4.21
CA MET A 25 -3.71 -18.17 4.21
C MET A 25 -3.12 -16.89 4.82
N TYR A 26 -2.42 -17.01 5.95
CA TYR A 26 -1.73 -15.88 6.58
C TYR A 26 -0.66 -15.29 5.66
N GLU A 27 0.11 -16.11 4.95
CA GLU A 27 1.09 -15.63 3.96
C GLU A 27 0.42 -14.82 2.84
N ILE A 28 -0.74 -15.26 2.35
CA ILE A 28 -1.53 -14.52 1.36
C ILE A 28 -1.96 -13.16 1.93
N ILE A 29 -2.49 -13.14 3.15
CA ILE A 29 -2.92 -11.91 3.83
C ILE A 29 -1.75 -10.93 3.96
N GLN A 30 -0.59 -11.39 4.48
CA GLN A 30 0.60 -10.55 4.60
C GLN A 30 1.15 -10.09 3.24
N THR A 31 0.89 -10.84 2.18
CA THR A 31 1.27 -10.43 0.82
C THR A 31 0.41 -9.26 0.35
N PHE A 32 -0.90 -9.30 0.60
CA PHE A 32 -1.78 -8.17 0.34
C PHE A 32 -1.44 -6.95 1.19
N ASP A 33 -1.10 -7.13 2.47
CA ASP A 33 -0.63 -6.04 3.33
C ASP A 33 0.57 -5.29 2.72
N ARG A 34 1.60 -6.04 2.32
CA ARG A 34 2.80 -5.46 1.69
C ARG A 34 2.49 -4.76 0.38
N TRP A 35 1.63 -5.35 -0.45
CA TRP A 35 1.24 -4.76 -1.72
C TRP A 35 0.46 -3.45 -1.53
N MET A 36 -0.51 -3.44 -0.62
CA MET A 36 -1.30 -2.24 -0.29
C MET A 36 -0.47 -1.14 0.38
N SER A 37 0.56 -1.54 1.13
CA SER A 37 1.51 -0.60 1.76
C SER A 37 2.50 0.01 0.78
N THR A 38 2.70 -0.59 -0.40
CA THR A 38 3.68 -0.12 -1.36
C THR A 38 3.18 1.17 -2.05
N PRO A 39 3.96 2.27 -2.04
CA PRO A 39 3.55 3.50 -2.70
C PRO A 39 3.36 3.28 -4.21
N VAL A 40 2.12 3.43 -4.69
CA VAL A 40 1.81 3.36 -6.12
C VAL A 40 2.12 4.72 -6.75
N THR A 41 3.09 4.76 -7.65
CA THR A 41 3.34 5.96 -8.47
C THR A 41 2.28 6.11 -9.55
N PRO A 42 1.92 7.32 -10.01
CA PRO A 42 0.92 7.52 -11.07
C PRO A 42 1.20 6.76 -12.37
N ASP A 43 2.47 6.45 -12.65
CA ASP A 43 2.90 5.68 -13.82
C ASP A 43 2.65 4.16 -13.67
N ASP A 44 2.43 3.68 -12.43
CA ASP A 44 2.15 2.28 -12.12
C ASP A 44 0.64 1.99 -12.09
N LYS A 45 0.05 2.03 -13.28
CA LYS A 45 -1.38 1.80 -13.48
C LYS A 45 -1.83 0.39 -13.09
N VAL A 46 -0.94 -0.60 -13.20
CA VAL A 46 -1.29 -2.00 -12.92
C VAL A 46 -1.51 -2.20 -11.43
N SER A 47 -0.59 -1.71 -10.59
CA SER A 47 -0.73 -1.80 -9.13
C SER A 47 -1.99 -1.08 -8.65
N TYR A 48 -2.28 0.10 -9.20
CA TYR A 48 -3.50 0.83 -8.87
C TYR A 48 -4.77 0.01 -9.18
N LEU A 49 -4.87 -0.57 -10.38
CA LEU A 49 -6.02 -1.40 -10.78
C LEU A 49 -6.20 -2.61 -9.87
N ILE A 50 -5.11 -3.23 -9.42
CA ILE A 50 -5.18 -4.39 -8.52
C ILE A 50 -5.70 -3.97 -7.14
N THR A 51 -5.20 -2.87 -6.56
CA THR A 51 -5.70 -2.37 -5.28
C THR A 51 -7.17 -1.97 -5.35
N GLN A 52 -7.61 -1.39 -6.47
CA GLN A 52 -9.00 -1.05 -6.70
C GLN A 52 -9.88 -2.31 -6.81
N LEU A 53 -9.46 -3.30 -7.61
CA LEU A 53 -10.19 -4.57 -7.75
C LEU A 53 -10.34 -5.27 -6.40
N LEU A 54 -9.28 -5.28 -5.59
CA LEU A 54 -9.33 -5.85 -4.24
C LEU A 54 -10.34 -5.13 -3.35
N ALA A 55 -10.36 -3.78 -3.37
CA ALA A 55 -11.34 -2.99 -2.63
C ALA A 55 -12.78 -3.30 -3.06
N GLU A 56 -13.03 -3.43 -4.37
CA GLU A 56 -14.35 -3.79 -4.93
C GLU A 56 -14.79 -5.19 -4.47
N ILE A 57 -13.87 -6.17 -4.45
CA ILE A 57 -14.15 -7.52 -3.96
C ILE A 57 -14.49 -7.49 -2.47
N LEU A 58 -13.69 -6.81 -1.65
CA LEU A 58 -13.93 -6.70 -0.20
C LEU A 58 -15.28 -6.03 0.09
N GLN A 59 -15.60 -4.96 -0.64
CA GLN A 59 -16.89 -4.30 -0.54
C GLN A 59 -18.05 -5.26 -0.92
N ALA A 60 -17.91 -6.02 -2.01
CA ALA A 60 -18.89 -7.02 -2.42
C ALA A 60 -19.07 -8.16 -1.40
N GLN A 61 -18.03 -8.47 -0.60
CA GLN A 61 -18.11 -9.42 0.51
C GLN A 61 -18.71 -8.83 1.79
N GLY A 62 -19.10 -7.55 1.80
CA GLY A 62 -19.76 -6.90 2.94
C GLY A 62 -18.80 -6.27 3.96
N PHE A 63 -17.53 -6.05 3.59
CA PHE A 63 -16.64 -5.20 4.36
C PHE A 63 -16.94 -3.72 4.08
N HIS A 64 -16.80 -2.88 5.10
CA HIS A 64 -16.98 -1.43 5.00
C HIS A 64 -15.64 -0.70 4.81
N ALA A 65 -14.54 -1.36 5.15
CA ALA A 65 -13.19 -0.82 5.07
C ALA A 65 -12.15 -1.92 5.00
N VAL A 66 -10.94 -1.53 4.61
CA VAL A 66 -9.73 -2.35 4.71
C VAL A 66 -8.68 -1.63 5.56
N GLN A 67 -8.01 -2.39 6.42
CA GLN A 67 -6.89 -1.96 7.26
C GLN A 67 -5.62 -2.67 6.79
N PHE A 68 -4.54 -1.91 6.68
CA PHE A 68 -3.20 -2.40 6.31
C PHE A 68 -2.13 -1.51 6.94
N ARG A 69 -0.88 -1.97 6.96
CA ARG A 69 0.22 -1.25 7.56
C ARG A 69 0.49 0.09 6.87
N SER A 70 0.88 1.10 7.65
CA SER A 70 1.33 2.36 7.08
C SER A 70 2.77 2.24 6.58
N SER A 71 3.05 2.72 5.37
CA SER A 71 4.42 2.78 4.83
C SER A 71 5.20 4.03 5.26
N VAL A 72 4.53 4.98 5.93
CA VAL A 72 5.09 6.28 6.32
C VAL A 72 5.15 6.48 7.83
N SER A 73 4.59 5.57 8.63
CA SER A 73 4.55 5.66 10.09
C SER A 73 4.35 4.28 10.72
N ASP A 74 4.52 4.17 12.05
CA ASP A 74 4.31 2.92 12.81
C ASP A 74 2.82 2.58 13.03
N GLY A 75 1.91 3.28 12.35
CA GLY A 75 0.47 3.09 12.46
C GLY A 75 -0.11 2.19 11.36
N VAL A 76 -1.44 2.18 11.29
CA VAL A 76 -2.22 1.52 10.24
C VAL A 76 -2.90 2.56 9.35
N ASN A 77 -3.04 2.22 8.08
CA ASN A 77 -3.92 2.91 7.17
C ASN A 77 -5.30 2.24 7.20
N LEU A 78 -6.36 3.04 7.26
CA LEU A 78 -7.73 2.58 7.13
C LEU A 78 -8.36 3.23 5.89
N CYS A 79 -8.78 2.41 4.95
CA CYS A 79 -9.49 2.85 3.75
C CYS A 79 -10.96 2.48 3.86
N LEU A 80 -11.83 3.49 4.05
CA LEU A 80 -13.29 3.33 4.07
C LEU A 80 -13.82 3.30 2.64
N PHE A 81 -14.67 2.33 2.32
CA PHE A 81 -15.29 2.22 1.00
C PHE A 81 -16.51 3.13 0.82
N ASP A 82 -17.16 3.49 1.92
CA ASP A 82 -18.26 4.47 1.95
C ASP A 82 -18.04 5.46 3.09
N THR A 83 -17.83 6.73 2.71
CA THR A 83 -17.58 7.84 3.64
C THR A 83 -18.79 8.19 4.50
N ALA A 84 -20.01 7.75 4.15
CA ALA A 84 -21.21 7.97 4.97
C ALA A 84 -21.09 7.34 6.37
N HIS A 85 -20.18 6.37 6.53
CA HIS A 85 -19.85 5.76 7.82
C HIS A 85 -18.96 6.64 8.71
N ALA A 86 -18.41 7.74 8.21
CA ALA A 86 -17.54 8.64 8.96
C ALA A 86 -18.13 10.06 9.01
N ALA A 87 -17.97 10.71 10.17
CA ALA A 87 -18.26 12.12 10.32
C ALA A 87 -16.93 12.88 10.43
N PHE A 88 -16.86 14.04 9.77
CA PHE A 88 -15.73 14.93 9.94
C PHE A 88 -15.73 15.49 11.37
N VAL A 89 -14.59 15.39 12.05
CA VAL A 89 -14.39 15.97 13.39
C VAL A 89 -13.60 17.26 13.23
N GLU A 90 -14.24 18.38 13.56
CA GLU A 90 -13.61 19.69 13.50
C GLU A 90 -12.40 19.78 14.44
N GLY A 91 -11.32 20.43 14.00
CA GLY A 91 -10.06 20.53 14.74
C GLY A 91 -9.12 19.31 14.64
N HIS A 92 -9.54 18.23 13.99
CA HIS A 92 -8.72 17.02 13.78
C HIS A 92 -8.08 16.93 12.39
N SER A 93 -8.25 17.93 11.53
CA SER A 93 -7.53 18.04 10.26
C SER A 93 -6.32 18.96 10.40
N SER A 94 -5.23 18.65 9.70
CA SER A 94 -4.08 19.54 9.60
C SER A 94 -3.50 19.50 8.19
N VAL A 95 -3.22 20.68 7.62
CA VAL A 95 -2.47 20.79 6.38
C VAL A 95 -0.98 20.83 6.75
N ARG A 96 -0.17 19.99 6.11
CA ARG A 96 1.28 19.94 6.29
C ARG A 96 1.95 20.35 4.99
N PHE A 97 2.91 21.26 5.07
CA PHE A 97 3.77 21.58 3.94
C PHE A 97 5.02 20.72 4.00
N VAL A 98 5.38 20.10 2.87
CA VAL A 98 6.66 19.40 2.74
C VAL A 98 7.77 20.45 2.75
N GLN A 99 8.57 20.48 3.82
CA GLN A 99 9.68 21.43 3.94
C GLN A 99 10.88 21.04 3.07
N SER A 100 11.24 19.75 3.05
CA SER A 100 12.37 19.25 2.27
C SER A 100 12.20 17.75 1.98
N VAL A 101 12.85 17.29 0.91
CA VAL A 101 13.01 15.87 0.59
C VAL A 101 14.50 15.62 0.39
N HIS A 102 15.06 14.62 1.07
CA HIS A 102 16.47 14.26 0.96
C HIS A 102 16.60 12.89 0.31
N TYR A 103 17.37 12.83 -0.79
CA TYR A 103 17.69 11.57 -1.46
C TYR A 103 19.15 11.23 -1.22
N LYS A 104 19.42 9.95 -0.94
CA LYS A 104 20.77 9.39 -0.93
C LYS A 104 20.91 8.46 -2.12
N ALA A 105 21.51 8.95 -3.20
CA ALA A 105 21.88 8.11 -4.33
C ALA A 105 23.26 7.50 -4.04
N PRO A 106 23.39 6.17 -3.94
CA PRO A 106 24.71 5.54 -3.86
C PRO A 106 25.49 5.77 -5.16
N GLU A 107 26.82 5.84 -5.08
CA GLU A 107 27.68 5.94 -6.26
C GLU A 107 27.47 4.69 -7.13
N HIS A 108 26.88 4.89 -8.30
CA HIS A 108 26.88 3.90 -9.37
C HIS A 108 27.96 4.27 -10.38
N PRO A 109 28.67 3.28 -10.97
CA PRO A 109 29.59 3.55 -12.06
C PRO A 109 28.81 4.10 -13.27
N SER A 110 28.82 5.42 -13.42
CA SER A 110 28.35 6.09 -14.63
C SER A 110 29.48 6.02 -15.65
N VAL A 111 29.30 5.21 -16.70
CA VAL A 111 30.16 5.28 -17.89
C VAL A 111 29.81 6.57 -18.62
N THR A 112 30.59 7.63 -18.39
CA THR A 112 30.38 8.95 -19.02
C THR A 112 31.03 9.07 -20.40
N ALA A 113 31.78 8.05 -20.82
CA ALA A 113 32.48 8.01 -22.10
C ALA A 113 32.02 6.78 -22.90
N PRO A 114 31.63 6.93 -24.17
CA PRO A 114 31.21 5.81 -24.99
C PRO A 114 32.29 4.71 -25.06
N GLY A 115 31.88 3.48 -24.81
CA GLY A 115 32.73 2.30 -24.98
C GLY A 115 32.90 1.92 -26.47
N PRO A 116 33.85 1.03 -26.80
CA PRO A 116 34.12 0.59 -28.17
C PRO A 116 32.92 -0.05 -28.91
N GLY A 117 31.86 -0.43 -28.18
CA GLY A 117 30.63 -1.02 -28.71
C GLY A 117 29.41 -0.10 -28.69
N ASP A 118 29.58 1.16 -28.27
CA ASP A 118 28.45 2.09 -28.15
C ASP A 118 28.15 2.72 -29.52
N HIS A 119 26.92 2.56 -29.98
CA HIS A 119 26.46 3.16 -31.22
C HIS A 119 25.92 4.58 -30.97
N PRO A 120 26.21 5.54 -31.86
CA PRO A 120 25.63 6.88 -31.75
C PRO A 120 24.10 6.79 -31.86
N LEU A 121 23.40 7.49 -30.97
CA LEU A 121 21.96 7.70 -31.05
C LEU A 121 21.67 8.57 -32.30
N THR A 122 21.39 7.93 -33.42
CA THR A 122 20.85 8.60 -34.61
C THR A 122 19.41 9.03 -34.33
N ARG A 123 19.16 10.33 -34.41
CA ARG A 123 17.82 10.94 -34.46
C ARG A 123 17.14 10.67 -35.78
#